data_AF-A0A3R6VRQ5-F1
#
_entry.id   AF-A0A3R6VRQ5-F1
#
_cell.length_a   1.000
_cell.length_b   1.000
_cell.length_c   1.000
_cell.angle_alpha   90.00
_cell.angle_beta   90.00
_cell.angle_gamma   90.00
#
_symmetry.space_group_name_H-M   'P 1'
#
loop_
_entity.id
_entity.type
_entity.pdbx_description
1 polymer ?
#
loop_
_entity_poly.entity_id
_entity_poly.type
_entity_poly.pdbx_seq_one_letter_code
_entity_poly.pdbx_strand_id
1 'polypeptide(L)' 'MNQKEAFLNIESYSEYVKHRDEFKGLKIDREVLGHVAKIFPKGSGTKEELFKDPENRSW' A
#
# COMPACT_ATOMS: atom_id res chain seq x y z
N MET A 1 -15.06 -18.58 -4.09
CA MET A 1 -14.37 -17.69 -3.12
C MET A 1 -14.43 -16.28 -3.67
N ASN A 2 -14.81 -15.30 -2.87
CA ASN A 2 -14.90 -13.90 -3.31
C ASN A 2 -13.49 -13.29 -3.40
N GLN A 3 -13.26 -12.39 -4.36
CA GLN A 3 -11.98 -11.67 -4.55
C GLN A 3 -11.54 -10.94 -3.28
N LYS A 4 -12.49 -10.40 -2.50
CA LYS A 4 -12.24 -9.79 -1.19
C LYS A 4 -11.74 -10.81 -0.16
N GLU A 5 -12.40 -11.96 -0.05
CA GLU A 5 -12.00 -13.01 0.90
C GLU A 5 -10.61 -13.56 0.55
N ALA A 6 -10.32 -13.74 -0.74
CA ALA A 6 -9.00 -14.13 -1.21
C ALA A 6 -7.93 -13.10 -0.83
N PHE A 7 -8.23 -11.81 -0.94
CA PHE A 7 -7.31 -10.75 -0.54
C PHE A 7 -7.06 -10.73 0.97
N LEU A 8 -8.10 -10.89 1.78
CA LEU A 8 -8.01 -10.91 3.25
C LEU A 8 -7.27 -12.14 3.80
N ASN A 9 -7.20 -13.23 3.03
CA ASN A 9 -6.45 -14.43 3.39
C ASN A 9 -4.95 -14.35 3.09
N ILE A 10 -4.50 -13.33 2.35
CA ILE A 10 -3.06 -13.15 2.11
C ILE A 10 -2.38 -12.67 3.39
N GLU A 11 -1.29 -13.31 3.77
CA GLU A 11 -0.57 -13.00 5.02
C GLU A 11 0.63 -12.07 4.78
N SER A 12 1.11 -11.98 3.54
CA SER A 12 2.34 -11.29 3.21
C SER A 12 2.27 -10.51 1.89
N TYR A 13 3.07 -9.45 1.79
CA TYR A 13 3.21 -8.71 0.53
C TYR A 13 3.72 -9.59 -0.63
N SER A 14 4.60 -10.55 -0.36
CA SER A 14 5.14 -11.45 -1.39
C SER A 14 4.07 -12.36 -2.00
N GLU A 15 3.11 -12.82 -1.20
CA GLU A 15 1.94 -13.54 -1.69
C GLU A 15 1.00 -12.63 -2.50
N TYR A 16 0.77 -11.40 -2.03
CA TYR A 16 0.01 -10.42 -2.80
C TYR A 16 0.60 -10.20 -4.19
N VAL A 17 1.93 -10.11 -4.32
CA VAL A 17 2.61 -9.93 -5.60
C VAL A 17 2.36 -11.10 -6.56
N LYS A 18 2.31 -12.35 -6.07
CA LYS A 18 2.04 -13.54 -6.90
C LYS A 18 0.63 -13.55 -7.48
N HIS A 19 -0.33 -13.04 -6.72
CA HIS A 19 -1.76 -13.05 -7.05
C HIS A 19 -2.28 -11.66 -7.46
N ARG A 20 -1.39 -10.70 -7.74
CA ARG A 20 -1.73 -9.29 -7.98
C ARG A 20 -2.79 -9.12 -9.07
N ASP A 21 -2.66 -9.89 -10.15
CA ASP A 21 -3.59 -9.84 -11.28
C ASP A 21 -5.00 -10.30 -10.91
N GLU A 22 -5.12 -11.23 -9.95
CA GLU A 22 -6.41 -11.71 -9.43
C GLU A 22 -7.14 -10.63 -8.61
N PHE A 23 -6.41 -9.66 -8.06
CA PHE A 23 -6.99 -8.53 -7.31
C PHE A 23 -7.23 -7.28 -8.16
N LYS A 24 -7.02 -7.37 -9.48
CA LYS A 24 -7.30 -6.24 -10.38
C LYS A 24 -8.79 -5.92 -10.33
N GLY A 25 -9.11 -4.66 -10.02
CA GLY A 25 -10.49 -4.20 -9.88
C GLY A 25 -11.16 -4.51 -8.53
N LEU A 26 -10.43 -5.05 -7.55
CA LEU A 26 -10.93 -5.22 -6.19
C LEU A 26 -11.39 -3.86 -5.63
N LYS A 27 -12.64 -3.81 -5.17
CA LYS A 27 -13.15 -2.61 -4.48
C LYS A 27 -12.45 -2.47 -3.12
N ILE A 28 -11.84 -1.31 -2.92
CA ILE A 28 -11.22 -0.96 -1.64
C ILE A 28 -12.34 -0.52 -0.68
N ASP A 29 -12.63 -1.35 0.31
CA ASP A 29 -13.46 -0.99 1.47
C ASP A 29 -12.59 -0.85 2.74
N ARG A 30 -13.22 -0.53 3.87
CA ARG A 30 -12.51 -0.31 5.14
C ARG A 30 -11.70 -1.53 5.61
N GLU A 31 -12.20 -2.75 5.37
CA GLU A 31 -11.49 -3.97 5.76
C GLU A 31 -10.30 -4.23 4.85
N VAL A 32 -10.50 -4.10 3.53
CA VAL A 32 -9.42 -4.23 2.55
C VAL A 32 -8.32 -3.21 2.85
N LEU A 33 -8.68 -1.97 3.14
CA LEU A 33 -7.73 -0.91 3.47
C LEU A 33 -6.94 -1.22 4.76
N GLY A 34 -7.61 -1.72 5.80
CA GLY A 34 -6.96 -2.12 7.05
C GLY A 34 -5.98 -3.28 6.84
N HIS A 35 -6.33 -4.23 5.97
CA HIS A 35 -5.48 -5.37 5.65
C HIS A 35 -4.28 -4.99 4.78
N VAL A 36 -4.46 -4.07 3.83
CA VAL A 36 -3.34 -3.46 3.07
C VAL A 36 -2.30 -2.90 4.05
N ALA A 37 -2.71 -2.14 5.06
CA ALA A 37 -1.79 -1.56 6.04
C ALA A 37 -1.05 -2.61 6.90
N LYS A 38 -1.56 -3.85 6.97
CA LYS A 38 -0.95 -4.97 7.69
C LYS A 38 0.09 -5.70 6.84
N ILE A 39 -0.23 -5.97 5.57
CA ILE A 39 0.64 -6.80 4.70
C ILE A 39 1.64 -5.95 3.91
N PHE A 40 1.34 -4.69 3.62
CA PHE A 40 2.27 -3.82 2.91
C PHE A 40 3.33 -3.31 3.88
N PRO A 41 4.62 -3.36 3.50
CA PRO A 41 5.68 -2.80 4.33
C PRO A 41 5.39 -1.32 4.54
N LYS A 42 5.28 -0.90 5.81
CA LYS A 42 5.22 0.52 6.15
C LYS A 42 6.54 1.12 5.66
N GLY A 43 6.48 1.95 4.62
CA GLY A 43 7.65 2.60 4.06
C GLY A 43 8.32 3.45 5.12
N SER A 44 9.32 2.90 5.81
CA SER A 44 10.24 3.65 6.66
C SER A 44 11.18 4.45 5.76
N GLY A 45 10.65 5.50 5.12
CA GLY A 45 11.38 6.18 4.07
C GLY A 45 10.68 7.34 3.37
N THR A 46 9.38 7.56 3.58
CA THR A 46 8.79 8.87 3.23
C THR A 46 9.19 9.87 4.30
N LYS A 47 10.46 10.28 4.25
CA LYS A 47 10.86 11.58 4.75
C LYS A 47 9.95 12.59 4.07
N GLU A 48 9.11 13.19 4.89
CA GLU A 48 8.34 14.41 4.67
C GLU A 48 9.31 15.60 4.44
N GLU A 49 10.29 15.43 3.53
CA GLU A 49 11.32 16.41 3.17
C GLU A 49 11.26 16.77 1.68
N LEU A 50 10.27 16.28 0.93
CA LEU A 50 10.07 16.62 -0.48
C LEU A 50 9.34 17.96 -0.70
N PHE A 51 8.87 18.62 0.37
CA PHE A 51 8.18 19.91 0.33
C PHE A 51 8.82 20.98 1.23
N LYS A 52 10.15 20.95 1.40
CA LYS A 52 10.86 22.16 1.85
C LYS A 52 11.24 22.94 0.60
N ASP A 53 10.44 23.95 0.28
CA ASP A 53 10.73 24.93 -0.75
C ASP A 53 12.20 25.42 -0.63
N PRO A 54 12.96 25.52 -1.74
CA PRO A 54 14.32 26.05 -1.73
C PRO A 54 14.34 27.58 -1.61
N GLU A 55 13.43 28.20 -0.85
CA GLU A 55 13.30 29.65 -0.73
C GLU A 55 14.37 30.31 0.16
N ASN A 56 15.58 29.73 0.20
CA ASN A 56 16.71 30.36 0.85
C ASN A 56 18.02 30.20 0.06
N ARG A 57 17.94 30.45 -1.26
CA ARG A 57 19.11 30.76 -2.06
C ARG A 57 19.29 32.28 -2.13
N SER A 58 19.77 32.87 -1.03
CA SER A 58 20.37 34.21 -1.06
C SER A 58 21.79 34.13 -1.61
N TRP A 59 22.04 35.03 -2.57
CA TRP A 59 23.27 35.43 -3.28
C TRP A 59 24.62 35.00 -2.69
#